data_AF-A0A624E4K8-F1
#
_entry.id   AF-A0A624E4K8-F1
#
_cell.length_a   1.000
_cell.length_b   1.000
_cell.length_c   1.000
_cell.angle_alpha   90.00
_cell.angle_beta   90.00
_cell.angle_gamma   90.00
#
_symmetry.space_group_name_H-M   'P 1'
#
loop_
_entity.id
_entity.type
_entity.pdbx_description
1 polymer ?
#
loop_
_entity_poly.entity_id
_entity_poly.type
_entity_poly.pdbx_seq_one_letter_code
_entity_poly.pdbx_strand_id
1 'polypeptide(L)'
;MKKQKHDGGFVAMSVGAGLLIVLMMASMAARYMGDYLKSREWQVVAMQTNRFTQAASSYVGRFYPTVLSTATTTTPVVVTSQMLKNTGLLPASFSETNSYGQQYQAMIVRNPQNQELLQGMVVSRGGHAMPFKALSQISKDITAGFGGYIEDGQTATGAMRSWRIALSSYGTSSGRGHLAVLLSTDDLSGAREDGDRLYRFQVNGRPDLNKMHTAIDMGGNNLNSVGTVTASNVAAQNGNFGVSLVSNGPVTAGGDIRSTGGWIVTRSGKGWMDETHGGGLYMSDNDWLRILNNKGFYTGGEIRGGKVRSEGDVSAGGILTLDKINVAGTSCPTTGAISRTATGAQLSCQSGIWQDLDGYPIGSPIPWPSVTPPPGYFLMAGQRFPCGSYPGLARVYPGCVLPDLRGAFIRGWDNGRGFDNGRTILSYQADQSDMIYNPGGHLKGHHNGMAHYYHTDSREVRPKNIAFNYIVKAG
;
A
#
# COMPACT_ATOMS: atom_id res chain seq x y z
N MET A 1 -110.90 -2.78 -84.04
CA MET A 1 -109.43 -2.57 -84.02
C MET A 1 -108.80 -3.58 -83.05
N LYS A 2 -107.57 -4.02 -83.37
CA LYS A 2 -106.91 -5.26 -82.92
C LYS A 2 -106.79 -5.45 -81.39
N LYS A 3 -107.06 -6.68 -80.93
CA LYS A 3 -106.70 -7.24 -79.60
C LYS A 3 -105.18 -7.22 -79.41
N GLN A 4 -104.69 -6.52 -78.39
CA GLN A 4 -103.34 -6.73 -77.83
C GLN A 4 -103.39 -7.94 -76.88
N LYS A 5 -102.54 -8.93 -77.16
CA LYS A 5 -102.28 -10.06 -76.25
C LYS A 5 -101.46 -9.56 -75.06
N HIS A 6 -101.89 -9.91 -73.85
CA HIS A 6 -101.16 -9.68 -72.62
C HIS A 6 -99.98 -10.66 -72.50
N ASP A 7 -98.75 -10.14 -72.52
CA ASP A 7 -97.53 -10.88 -72.20
C ASP A 7 -97.37 -11.02 -70.67
N GLY A 8 -98.23 -11.83 -70.05
CA GLY A 8 -98.12 -12.19 -68.61
C GLY A 8 -97.05 -13.24 -68.31
N GLY A 9 -96.41 -13.82 -69.34
CA GLY A 9 -95.46 -14.92 -69.20
C GLY A 9 -94.04 -14.50 -68.77
N PHE A 10 -93.60 -13.27 -69.08
CA PHE A 10 -92.22 -12.85 -68.82
C PHE A 10 -92.00 -12.19 -67.44
N VAL A 11 -93.04 -11.66 -66.80
CA VAL A 11 -92.93 -11.00 -65.48
C VAL A 11 -92.91 -12.01 -64.33
N ALA A 12 -93.66 -13.12 -64.43
CA ALA A 12 -93.60 -14.19 -63.44
C ALA A 12 -92.26 -14.96 -63.47
N MET A 13 -91.66 -15.12 -64.66
CA MET A 13 -90.35 -15.75 -64.83
C MET A 13 -89.20 -14.89 -64.28
N SER A 14 -89.25 -13.57 -64.45
CA SER A 14 -88.18 -12.67 -63.97
C SER A 14 -88.21 -12.47 -62.44
N VAL A 15 -89.39 -12.42 -61.82
CA VAL A 15 -89.52 -12.38 -60.35
C VAL A 15 -89.11 -13.71 -59.71
N GLY A 16 -89.46 -14.85 -60.33
CA GLY A 16 -89.01 -16.17 -59.88
C GLY A 16 -87.50 -16.37 -60.00
N ALA A 17 -86.89 -15.91 -61.10
CA ALA A 17 -85.43 -15.94 -61.28
C ALA A 17 -84.70 -15.02 -60.27
N GLY A 18 -85.24 -13.83 -59.98
CA GLY A 18 -84.68 -12.91 -58.99
C GLY A 18 -84.72 -13.46 -57.56
N LEU A 19 -85.83 -14.09 -57.15
CA LEU A 19 -85.96 -14.76 -55.85
C LEU A 19 -85.02 -15.96 -55.72
N LEU A 20 -84.82 -16.74 -56.79
CA LEU A 20 -83.84 -17.82 -56.81
C LEU A 20 -82.41 -17.31 -56.64
N ILE A 21 -82.05 -16.18 -57.27
CA ILE A 21 -80.73 -15.55 -57.11
C ILE A 21 -80.54 -15.05 -55.68
N VAL A 22 -81.56 -14.44 -55.06
CA VAL A 22 -81.49 -13.97 -53.66
C VAL A 22 -81.39 -15.15 -52.68
N LEU A 23 -82.12 -16.25 -52.91
CA LEU A 23 -81.99 -17.47 -52.11
C LEU A 23 -80.62 -18.14 -52.28
N MET A 24 -80.06 -18.13 -53.49
CA MET A 24 -78.68 -18.57 -53.74
C MET A 24 -77.67 -17.69 -53.00
N MET A 25 -77.82 -16.36 -53.08
CA MET A 25 -76.97 -15.39 -52.37
C MET A 25 -77.08 -15.54 -50.85
N ALA A 26 -78.28 -15.74 -50.31
CA ALA A 26 -78.49 -16.00 -48.88
C ALA A 26 -77.86 -17.31 -48.43
N SER A 27 -77.95 -18.37 -49.24
CA SER A 27 -77.28 -19.65 -48.97
C SER A 27 -75.75 -19.54 -49.05
N MET A 28 -75.24 -18.74 -49.98
CA MET A 28 -73.80 -18.43 -50.10
C MET A 28 -73.32 -17.57 -48.94
N ALA A 29 -74.10 -16.58 -48.51
CA ALA A 29 -73.83 -15.74 -47.34
C ALA A 29 -73.86 -16.55 -46.04
N ALA A 30 -74.81 -17.49 -45.88
CA ALA A 30 -74.84 -18.39 -44.73
C ALA A 30 -73.63 -19.34 -44.69
N ARG A 31 -73.22 -19.89 -45.85
CA ARG A 31 -72.00 -20.69 -45.98
C ARG A 31 -70.74 -19.86 -45.68
N TYR A 32 -70.68 -18.62 -46.20
CA TYR A 32 -69.57 -17.70 -45.94
C TYR A 32 -69.49 -17.31 -44.46
N MET A 33 -70.62 -17.01 -43.81
CA MET A 33 -70.67 -16.70 -42.38
C MET A 33 -70.29 -17.92 -41.53
N GLY A 34 -70.73 -19.13 -41.92
CA GLY A 34 -70.32 -20.38 -41.24
C GLY A 34 -68.82 -20.65 -41.36
N ASP A 35 -68.24 -20.46 -42.54
CA ASP A 35 -66.80 -20.58 -42.77
C ASP A 35 -66.01 -19.47 -42.03
N TYR A 36 -66.55 -18.26 -41.95
CA TYR A 36 -65.97 -17.15 -41.20
C TYR A 36 -65.94 -17.41 -39.69
N LEU A 37 -67.05 -17.89 -39.11
CA LEU A 37 -67.11 -18.27 -37.70
C LEU A 37 -66.13 -19.41 -37.36
N LYS A 38 -66.03 -20.42 -38.23
CA LYS A 38 -65.01 -21.49 -38.09
C LYS A 38 -63.59 -20.96 -38.17
N SER A 39 -63.31 -20.04 -39.09
CA SER A 39 -61.99 -19.41 -39.18
C SER A 39 -61.66 -18.61 -37.92
N ARG A 40 -62.63 -17.95 -37.29
CA ARG A 40 -62.45 -17.27 -36.00
C ARG A 40 -62.19 -18.24 -34.86
N GLU A 41 -62.91 -19.35 -34.81
CA GLU A 41 -62.64 -20.43 -33.85
C GLU A 41 -61.20 -20.94 -33.99
N TRP A 42 -60.74 -21.20 -35.22
CA TRP A 42 -59.37 -21.64 -35.50
C TRP A 42 -58.31 -20.62 -35.08
N GLN A 43 -58.57 -19.33 -35.27
CA GLN A 43 -57.68 -18.27 -34.75
C GLN A 43 -57.58 -18.30 -33.23
N VAL A 44 -58.68 -18.56 -32.51
CA VAL A 44 -58.66 -18.68 -31.04
C VAL A 44 -57.85 -19.92 -30.62
N VAL A 45 -58.01 -21.05 -31.32
CA VAL A 45 -57.19 -22.25 -31.05
C VAL A 45 -55.70 -21.99 -31.32
N ALA A 46 -55.36 -21.27 -32.39
CA ALA A 46 -53.98 -20.86 -32.66
C ALA A 46 -53.43 -19.95 -31.56
N MET A 47 -54.20 -18.96 -31.11
CA MET A 47 -53.82 -18.05 -30.03
C MET A 47 -53.62 -18.79 -28.70
N GLN A 48 -54.51 -19.73 -28.38
CA GLN A 48 -54.37 -20.59 -27.20
C GLN A 48 -53.11 -21.45 -27.29
N THR A 49 -52.83 -22.01 -28.46
CA THR A 49 -51.61 -22.80 -28.73
C THR A 49 -50.37 -21.93 -28.57
N ASN A 50 -50.37 -20.69 -29.11
CA ASN A 50 -49.27 -19.74 -28.96
C ASN A 50 -49.01 -19.43 -27.48
N ARG A 51 -50.07 -19.18 -26.70
CA ARG A 51 -49.93 -18.87 -25.27
C ARG A 51 -49.35 -20.03 -24.48
N PHE A 52 -49.80 -21.26 -24.75
CA PHE A 52 -49.22 -22.46 -24.15
C PHE A 52 -47.74 -22.63 -24.54
N THR A 53 -47.44 -22.46 -25.82
CA THR A 53 -46.09 -22.65 -26.38
C THR A 53 -45.08 -21.65 -25.81
N GLN A 54 -45.48 -20.37 -25.68
CA GLN A 54 -44.68 -19.34 -25.01
C GLN A 54 -44.42 -19.71 -23.54
N ALA A 55 -45.46 -20.08 -22.80
CA ALA A 55 -45.32 -20.45 -21.39
C ALA A 55 -44.45 -21.70 -21.19
N ALA A 56 -44.56 -22.69 -22.09
CA ALA A 56 -43.70 -23.88 -22.09
C ALA A 56 -42.24 -23.51 -22.35
N SER A 57 -41.97 -22.63 -23.31
CA SER A 57 -40.61 -22.14 -23.60
C SER A 57 -40.01 -21.39 -22.40
N SER A 58 -40.80 -20.51 -21.75
CA SER A 58 -40.38 -19.83 -20.52
C SER A 58 -40.12 -20.79 -19.35
N TYR A 59 -40.92 -21.86 -19.23
CA TYR A 59 -40.69 -22.89 -18.22
C TYR A 59 -39.36 -23.60 -18.45
N VAL A 60 -39.10 -24.00 -19.70
CA VAL A 60 -37.83 -24.64 -20.06
C VAL A 60 -36.65 -23.70 -19.82
N GLY A 61 -36.75 -22.42 -20.18
CA GLY A 61 -35.70 -21.43 -19.88
C GLY A 61 -35.42 -21.32 -18.38
N ARG A 62 -36.47 -21.23 -17.55
CA ARG A 62 -36.34 -21.10 -16.09
C ARG A 62 -35.78 -22.35 -15.41
N PHE A 63 -36.14 -23.53 -15.89
CA PHE A 63 -35.75 -24.82 -15.31
C PHE A 63 -34.76 -25.58 -16.20
N TYR A 64 -34.02 -24.86 -17.05
CA TYR A 64 -33.19 -25.45 -18.10
C TYR A 64 -32.22 -26.52 -17.58
N PRO A 65 -31.45 -26.30 -16.49
CA PRO A 65 -30.53 -27.33 -15.99
C PRO A 65 -31.24 -28.60 -15.55
N THR A 66 -32.39 -28.48 -14.89
CA THR A 66 -33.20 -29.61 -14.42
C THR A 66 -33.84 -30.37 -15.58
N VAL A 67 -34.34 -29.64 -16.58
CA VAL A 67 -34.92 -30.25 -17.78
C VAL A 67 -33.83 -30.96 -18.58
N LEU A 68 -32.65 -30.33 -18.74
CA LEU A 68 -31.51 -30.90 -19.46
C LEU A 68 -30.98 -32.18 -18.79
N SER A 69 -30.86 -32.21 -17.46
CA SER A 69 -30.39 -33.39 -16.74
C SER A 69 -31.39 -34.56 -16.78
N THR A 70 -32.69 -34.27 -16.91
CA THR A 70 -33.76 -35.27 -16.88
C THR A 70 -34.12 -35.80 -18.28
N ALA A 71 -34.11 -34.95 -19.31
CA ALA A 71 -34.43 -35.33 -20.67
C ALA A 71 -33.30 -36.16 -21.31
N THR A 72 -33.66 -37.10 -22.18
CA THR A 72 -32.72 -37.77 -23.09
C THR A 72 -33.05 -37.42 -24.54
N THR A 73 -32.34 -37.99 -25.52
CA THR A 73 -32.64 -37.79 -26.95
C THR A 73 -33.95 -38.44 -27.39
N THR A 74 -34.54 -39.32 -26.58
CA THR A 74 -35.78 -40.06 -26.90
C THR A 74 -36.80 -40.09 -25.77
N THR A 75 -36.41 -39.76 -24.54
CA THR A 75 -37.29 -39.72 -23.36
C THR A 75 -37.51 -38.26 -22.98
N PRO A 76 -38.70 -37.70 -23.25
CA PRO A 76 -38.96 -36.29 -23.02
C PRO A 76 -39.21 -35.98 -21.55
N VAL A 77 -38.88 -34.76 -21.14
CA VAL A 77 -39.55 -34.11 -20.01
C VAL A 77 -40.86 -33.55 -20.51
N VAL A 78 -41.97 -33.96 -19.88
CA VAL A 78 -43.33 -33.56 -20.29
C VAL A 78 -43.79 -32.35 -19.47
N VAL A 79 -44.00 -31.22 -20.15
CA VAL A 79 -44.53 -30.00 -19.54
C VAL A 79 -46.03 -29.91 -19.82
N THR A 80 -46.84 -29.85 -18.76
CA THR A 80 -48.31 -29.85 -18.85
C THR A 80 -48.88 -28.48 -18.52
N SER A 81 -50.12 -28.22 -18.97
CA SER A 81 -50.84 -26.99 -18.61
C SER A 81 -50.91 -26.75 -17.09
N GLN A 82 -51.11 -27.82 -16.31
CA GLN A 82 -51.16 -27.73 -14.85
C GLN A 82 -49.81 -27.33 -14.24
N MET A 83 -48.71 -27.91 -14.74
CA MET A 83 -47.37 -27.55 -14.30
C MET A 83 -47.10 -26.06 -14.55
N LEU A 84 -47.48 -25.56 -15.73
CA LEU A 84 -47.32 -24.15 -16.08
C LEU A 84 -48.19 -23.22 -15.23
N LYS A 85 -49.42 -23.62 -14.90
CA LYS A 85 -50.29 -22.91 -13.94
C LYS A 85 -49.67 -22.83 -12.55
N ASN A 86 -49.15 -23.94 -12.03
CA ASN A 86 -48.53 -24.00 -10.70
C ASN A 86 -47.30 -23.10 -10.59
N THR A 87 -46.59 -22.85 -11.71
CA THR A 87 -45.45 -21.91 -11.75
C THR A 87 -45.82 -20.45 -11.99
N GLY A 88 -47.10 -20.16 -12.25
CA GLY A 88 -47.59 -18.82 -12.61
C GLY A 88 -47.30 -18.38 -14.05
N LEU A 89 -46.72 -19.24 -14.90
CA LEU A 89 -46.43 -18.95 -16.30
C LEU A 89 -47.69 -18.97 -17.18
N LEU A 90 -48.71 -19.71 -16.74
CA LEU A 90 -50.05 -19.71 -17.30
C LEU A 90 -51.07 -19.26 -16.25
N PRO A 91 -52.04 -18.39 -16.58
CA PRO A 91 -53.09 -18.00 -15.65
C PRO A 91 -53.90 -19.21 -15.19
N ALA A 92 -54.35 -19.19 -13.93
CA ALA A 92 -55.22 -20.24 -13.39
C ALA A 92 -56.50 -20.45 -14.22
N SER A 93 -57.00 -19.38 -14.86
CA SER A 93 -58.17 -19.37 -15.74
C SER A 93 -57.94 -19.95 -17.14
N PHE A 94 -56.70 -20.33 -17.51
CA PHE A 94 -56.44 -20.89 -18.82
C PHE A 94 -57.09 -22.28 -18.98
N SER A 95 -57.90 -22.45 -20.03
CA SER A 95 -58.52 -23.73 -20.36
C SER A 95 -57.47 -24.76 -20.75
N GLU A 96 -57.55 -25.96 -20.18
CA GLU A 96 -56.61 -27.05 -20.46
C GLU A 96 -56.86 -27.74 -21.79
N THR A 97 -58.08 -27.59 -22.31
CA THR A 97 -58.49 -28.09 -23.62
C THR A 97 -58.79 -26.94 -24.57
N ASN A 98 -58.62 -27.21 -25.86
CA ASN A 98 -59.14 -26.37 -26.93
C ASN A 98 -60.61 -26.68 -27.23
N SER A 99 -61.20 -25.97 -28.21
CA SER A 99 -62.61 -26.15 -28.59
C SER A 99 -62.94 -27.56 -29.12
N TYR A 100 -61.93 -28.35 -29.50
CA TYR A 100 -62.07 -29.75 -29.91
C TYR A 100 -61.89 -30.74 -28.74
N GLY A 101 -61.70 -30.25 -27.51
CA GLY A 101 -61.46 -31.07 -26.32
C GLY A 101 -60.04 -31.61 -26.22
N GLN A 102 -59.09 -31.11 -27.03
CA GLN A 102 -57.72 -31.60 -27.03
C GLN A 102 -56.86 -30.83 -26.03
N GLN A 103 -56.06 -31.54 -25.23
CA GLN A 103 -55.13 -30.98 -24.25
C GLN A 103 -53.75 -30.70 -24.84
N TYR A 104 -53.04 -29.68 -24.35
CA TYR A 104 -51.69 -29.35 -24.77
C TYR A 104 -50.62 -29.92 -23.83
N GLN A 105 -49.55 -30.46 -24.41
CA GLN A 105 -48.35 -30.89 -23.71
C GLN A 105 -47.11 -30.52 -24.52
N ALA A 106 -46.02 -30.11 -23.86
CA ALA A 106 -44.72 -29.94 -24.50
C ALA A 106 -43.79 -31.09 -24.13
N MET A 107 -43.23 -31.74 -25.15
CA MET A 107 -42.27 -32.83 -25.02
C MET A 107 -40.89 -32.27 -25.26
N ILE A 108 -40.04 -32.19 -24.24
CA ILE A 108 -38.71 -31.59 -24.32
C ILE A 108 -37.65 -32.69 -24.29
N VAL A 109 -36.84 -32.78 -25.35
CA VAL A 109 -35.78 -33.79 -25.51
C VAL A 109 -34.43 -33.10 -25.73
N ARG A 110 -33.34 -33.85 -25.56
CA ARG A 110 -32.01 -33.38 -26.00
C ARG A 110 -31.93 -33.38 -27.52
N ASN A 111 -31.28 -32.37 -28.07
CA ASN A 111 -30.96 -32.34 -29.48
C ASN A 111 -29.98 -33.50 -29.80
N PRO A 112 -30.26 -34.32 -30.82
CA PRO A 112 -29.44 -35.51 -31.10
C PRO A 112 -28.07 -35.17 -31.70
N GLN A 113 -27.91 -34.00 -32.33
CA GLN A 113 -26.63 -33.53 -32.86
C GLN A 113 -25.79 -32.81 -31.79
N ASN A 114 -26.42 -32.13 -30.84
CA ASN A 114 -25.75 -31.50 -29.69
C ASN A 114 -26.55 -31.74 -28.40
N GLN A 115 -26.12 -32.71 -27.60
CA GLN A 115 -26.84 -33.13 -26.39
C GLN A 115 -26.82 -32.10 -25.25
N GLU A 116 -26.05 -31.01 -25.37
CA GLU A 116 -26.08 -29.88 -24.42
C GLU A 116 -27.26 -28.92 -24.69
N LEU A 117 -27.90 -29.05 -25.86
CA LEU A 117 -29.04 -28.25 -26.27
C LEU A 117 -30.34 -29.03 -26.15
N LEU A 118 -31.40 -28.34 -25.72
CA LEU A 118 -32.76 -28.86 -25.71
C LEU A 118 -33.50 -28.49 -26.99
N GLN A 119 -34.39 -29.36 -27.43
CA GLN A 119 -35.40 -29.07 -28.45
C GLN A 119 -36.75 -29.60 -27.97
N GLY A 120 -37.85 -29.04 -28.47
CA GLY A 120 -39.18 -29.36 -27.96
C GLY A 120 -40.22 -29.58 -29.04
N MET A 121 -41.28 -30.30 -28.69
CA MET A 121 -42.48 -30.37 -29.51
C MET A 121 -43.71 -30.20 -28.63
N VAL A 122 -44.48 -29.14 -28.87
CA VAL A 122 -45.83 -29.01 -28.32
C VAL A 122 -46.76 -29.84 -29.18
N VAL A 123 -47.63 -30.62 -28.55
CA VAL A 123 -48.63 -31.43 -29.22
C VAL A 123 -49.98 -31.26 -28.53
N SER A 124 -51.06 -31.24 -29.30
CA SER A 124 -52.39 -31.45 -28.76
C SER A 124 -52.75 -32.94 -28.74
N ARG A 125 -53.53 -33.40 -27.76
CA ARG A 125 -53.87 -34.82 -27.53
C ARG A 125 -55.28 -34.99 -26.97
N GLY A 126 -55.85 -36.19 -27.12
CA GLY A 126 -57.21 -36.49 -26.68
C GLY A 126 -58.27 -35.76 -27.51
N GLY A 127 -59.51 -35.71 -27.05
CA GLY A 127 -60.59 -35.00 -27.74
C GLY A 127 -60.91 -35.53 -29.15
N HIS A 128 -61.51 -34.67 -29.97
CA HIS A 128 -61.95 -34.99 -31.33
C HIS A 128 -60.90 -34.59 -32.38
N ALA A 129 -60.80 -35.36 -33.46
CA ALA A 129 -59.91 -35.06 -34.58
C ALA A 129 -60.33 -33.78 -35.32
N MET A 130 -59.40 -32.85 -35.52
CA MET A 130 -59.62 -31.66 -36.33
C MET A 130 -59.61 -32.03 -37.83
N PRO A 131 -60.50 -31.45 -38.65
CA PRO A 131 -60.45 -31.64 -40.09
C PRO A 131 -59.20 -30.97 -40.67
N PHE A 132 -58.69 -31.50 -41.80
CA PHE A 132 -57.45 -31.00 -42.42
C PHE A 132 -57.47 -29.48 -42.70
N LYS A 133 -58.62 -28.91 -43.11
CA LYS A 133 -58.77 -27.46 -43.32
C LYS A 133 -58.49 -26.65 -42.05
N ALA A 134 -58.92 -27.16 -40.88
CA ALA A 134 -58.63 -26.55 -39.58
C ALA A 134 -57.15 -26.66 -39.25
N LEU A 135 -56.58 -27.86 -39.32
CA LEU A 135 -55.16 -28.12 -39.06
C LEU A 135 -54.27 -27.18 -39.90
N SER A 136 -54.50 -27.15 -41.21
CA SER A 136 -53.70 -26.34 -42.13
C SER A 136 -53.77 -24.84 -41.82
N GLN A 137 -54.94 -24.33 -41.42
CA GLN A 137 -55.11 -22.92 -41.09
C GLN A 137 -54.50 -22.59 -39.72
N ILE A 138 -54.83 -23.36 -38.68
CA ILE A 138 -54.33 -23.14 -37.32
C ILE A 138 -52.80 -23.18 -37.32
N SER A 139 -52.19 -24.17 -37.98
CA SER A 139 -50.72 -24.28 -38.02
C SER A 139 -50.03 -23.08 -38.66
N LYS A 140 -50.68 -22.37 -39.60
CA LYS A 140 -50.15 -21.14 -40.20
C LYS A 140 -50.28 -19.93 -39.27
N ASP A 141 -51.31 -19.93 -38.44
CA ASP A 141 -51.62 -18.83 -37.51
C ASP A 141 -50.86 -18.95 -36.17
N ILE A 142 -50.13 -20.06 -35.95
CA ILE A 142 -49.21 -20.24 -34.83
C ILE A 142 -47.93 -19.43 -35.10
N THR A 143 -47.59 -18.55 -34.17
CA THR A 143 -46.45 -17.62 -34.25
C THR A 143 -45.42 -17.85 -33.15
N ALA A 144 -45.76 -18.59 -32.09
CA ALA A 144 -44.80 -19.03 -31.09
C ALA A 144 -44.24 -20.40 -31.50
N GLY A 145 -42.99 -20.45 -31.95
CA GLY A 145 -42.38 -21.65 -32.54
C GLY A 145 -42.88 -21.95 -33.95
N PHE A 146 -42.49 -23.11 -34.49
CA PHE A 146 -42.85 -23.52 -35.85
C PHE A 146 -44.14 -24.34 -35.84
N GLY A 147 -45.26 -23.72 -36.23
CA GLY A 147 -46.58 -24.38 -36.27
C GLY A 147 -46.66 -25.56 -37.25
N GLY A 148 -47.42 -26.58 -36.87
CA GLY A 148 -47.61 -27.83 -37.59
C GLY A 148 -48.82 -28.62 -37.10
N TYR A 149 -49.01 -29.81 -37.65
CA TYR A 149 -50.16 -30.68 -37.39
C TYR A 149 -49.82 -32.16 -37.55
N ILE A 150 -50.70 -33.03 -37.08
CA ILE A 150 -50.58 -34.48 -37.06
C ILE A 150 -51.84 -35.06 -37.73
N GLU A 151 -51.71 -35.52 -38.98
CA GLU A 151 -52.84 -36.02 -39.78
C GLU A 151 -52.98 -37.55 -39.69
N ASP A 152 -51.85 -38.26 -39.61
CA ASP A 152 -51.72 -39.72 -39.60
C ASP A 152 -51.62 -40.33 -38.19
N GLY A 153 -51.47 -39.50 -37.16
CA GLY A 153 -51.28 -39.90 -35.76
C GLY A 153 -49.83 -40.29 -35.40
N GLN A 154 -48.91 -40.26 -36.36
CA GLN A 154 -47.53 -40.75 -36.19
C GLN A 154 -46.49 -39.67 -36.50
N THR A 155 -46.81 -38.74 -37.39
CA THR A 155 -45.87 -37.76 -37.92
C THR A 155 -46.41 -36.34 -37.72
N ALA A 156 -45.60 -35.50 -37.08
CA ALA A 156 -45.82 -34.07 -37.05
C ALA A 156 -45.30 -33.45 -38.37
N THR A 157 -46.15 -32.68 -39.03
CA THR A 157 -45.87 -32.01 -40.31
C THR A 157 -46.06 -30.51 -40.13
N GLY A 158 -45.06 -29.72 -40.48
CA GLY A 158 -45.09 -28.27 -40.40
C GLY A 158 -46.13 -27.63 -41.31
N ALA A 159 -46.50 -26.39 -40.99
CA ALA A 159 -47.34 -25.57 -41.86
C ALA A 159 -46.75 -25.53 -43.27
N MET A 160 -47.62 -25.73 -44.28
CA MET A 160 -47.22 -25.85 -45.69
C MET A 160 -46.16 -26.94 -45.98
N ARG A 161 -46.05 -27.97 -45.12
CA ARG A 161 -45.05 -29.06 -45.21
C ARG A 161 -43.60 -28.59 -45.12
N SER A 162 -43.35 -27.49 -44.42
CA SER A 162 -42.01 -26.91 -44.20
C SER A 162 -41.04 -27.83 -43.45
N TRP A 163 -41.55 -28.72 -42.61
CA TRP A 163 -40.77 -29.73 -41.88
C TRP A 163 -41.60 -30.98 -41.62
N ARG A 164 -40.95 -32.10 -41.30
CA ARG A 164 -41.62 -33.35 -40.98
C ARG A 164 -40.79 -34.17 -39.98
N ILE A 165 -41.39 -34.54 -38.85
CA ILE A 165 -40.71 -35.25 -37.76
C ILE A 165 -41.63 -36.34 -37.20
N ALA A 166 -41.07 -37.53 -36.94
CA ALA A 166 -41.80 -38.61 -36.28
C ALA A 166 -42.04 -38.28 -34.80
N LEU A 167 -43.25 -38.51 -34.29
CA LEU A 167 -43.58 -38.27 -32.89
C LEU A 167 -42.75 -39.14 -31.93
N SER A 168 -42.33 -40.33 -32.40
CA SER A 168 -41.44 -41.23 -31.66
C SER A 168 -40.09 -40.61 -31.34
N SER A 169 -39.60 -39.66 -32.14
CA SER A 169 -38.36 -38.89 -31.86
C SER A 169 -38.48 -38.00 -30.63
N TYR A 170 -39.71 -37.67 -30.21
CA TYR A 170 -40.01 -36.96 -28.98
C TYR A 170 -40.59 -37.88 -27.90
N GLY A 171 -40.42 -39.20 -28.03
CA GLY A 171 -40.90 -40.20 -27.08
C GLY A 171 -42.42 -40.18 -26.89
N THR A 172 -43.16 -39.85 -27.96
CA THR A 172 -44.56 -39.47 -27.83
C THR A 172 -45.43 -40.01 -28.97
N SER A 173 -46.74 -40.15 -28.73
CA SER A 173 -47.74 -40.55 -29.74
C SER A 173 -49.02 -39.74 -29.63
N SER A 174 -49.62 -39.33 -30.74
CA SER A 174 -50.88 -38.56 -30.74
C SER A 174 -51.94 -39.21 -31.62
N GLY A 175 -53.17 -38.70 -31.54
CA GLY A 175 -54.25 -39.11 -32.43
C GLY A 175 -54.11 -38.48 -33.82
N ARG A 176 -55.00 -38.91 -34.73
CA ARG A 176 -55.19 -38.22 -36.01
C ARG A 176 -55.94 -36.90 -35.76
N GLY A 177 -55.54 -35.85 -36.45
CA GLY A 177 -56.23 -34.56 -36.38
C GLY A 177 -55.81 -33.69 -35.20
N HIS A 178 -54.52 -33.65 -34.88
CA HIS A 178 -53.97 -32.88 -33.76
C HIS A 178 -52.97 -31.83 -34.22
N LEU A 179 -52.70 -30.85 -33.37
CA LEU A 179 -51.73 -29.78 -33.61
C LEU A 179 -50.36 -30.22 -33.11
N ALA A 180 -49.32 -29.71 -33.77
CA ALA A 180 -47.94 -29.82 -33.33
C ALA A 180 -47.24 -28.48 -33.47
N VAL A 181 -46.30 -28.15 -32.59
CA VAL A 181 -45.43 -26.99 -32.73
C VAL A 181 -44.02 -27.42 -32.41
N LEU A 182 -43.10 -27.21 -33.33
CA LEU A 182 -41.68 -27.46 -33.09
C LEU A 182 -41.08 -26.25 -32.38
N LEU A 183 -40.41 -26.52 -31.26
CA LEU A 183 -39.57 -25.57 -30.52
C LEU A 183 -38.12 -25.89 -30.86
N SER A 184 -37.46 -24.95 -31.54
CA SER A 184 -36.06 -25.11 -31.91
C SER A 184 -35.13 -24.99 -30.70
N THR A 185 -33.86 -25.32 -30.90
CA THR A 185 -32.83 -25.08 -29.88
C THR A 185 -32.75 -23.62 -29.49
N ASP A 186 -32.89 -22.71 -30.45
CA ASP A 186 -32.77 -21.26 -30.25
C ASP A 186 -33.95 -20.71 -29.43
N ASP A 187 -35.17 -21.24 -29.66
CA ASP A 187 -36.35 -20.88 -28.88
C ASP A 187 -36.18 -21.23 -27.39
N LEU A 188 -35.51 -22.36 -27.10
CA LEU A 188 -35.33 -22.88 -25.76
C LEU A 188 -34.06 -22.36 -25.07
N SER A 189 -33.00 -22.03 -25.83
CA SER A 189 -31.77 -21.44 -25.30
C SER A 189 -31.90 -19.93 -25.10
N GLY A 190 -32.60 -19.21 -25.98
CA GLY A 190 -32.85 -17.77 -25.81
C GLY A 190 -33.63 -17.47 -24.52
N ALA A 191 -34.56 -18.35 -24.14
CA ALA A 191 -35.31 -18.23 -22.89
C ALA A 191 -34.45 -18.35 -21.62
N ARG A 192 -33.21 -18.86 -21.72
CA ARG A 192 -32.22 -18.91 -20.63
C ARG A 192 -31.58 -17.54 -20.38
N GLU A 193 -31.30 -16.79 -21.45
CA GLU A 193 -30.51 -15.55 -21.36
C GLU A 193 -31.24 -14.38 -20.68
N ASP A 194 -32.57 -14.37 -20.69
CA ASP A 194 -33.36 -13.30 -20.07
C ASP A 194 -33.32 -13.30 -18.54
N GLY A 195 -32.86 -14.39 -17.91
CA GLY A 195 -32.77 -14.54 -16.45
C GLY A 195 -31.41 -14.23 -15.82
N ASP A 196 -30.32 -14.20 -16.60
CA ASP A 196 -28.93 -14.21 -16.08
C ASP A 196 -28.19 -12.88 -16.31
N ARG A 197 -28.90 -11.83 -16.71
CA ARG A 197 -28.32 -10.51 -16.95
C ARG A 197 -28.36 -9.68 -15.66
N LEU A 198 -27.22 -9.14 -15.25
CA LEU A 198 -27.18 -8.11 -14.21
C LEU A 198 -27.96 -6.87 -14.71
N TYR A 199 -29.02 -6.49 -14.00
CA TYR A 199 -29.82 -5.34 -14.38
C TYR A 199 -29.04 -4.05 -14.14
N ARG A 200 -28.93 -3.23 -15.19
CA ARG A 200 -28.23 -1.92 -15.14
C ARG A 200 -29.06 -0.83 -14.46
N PHE A 201 -30.35 -1.08 -14.27
CA PHE A 201 -31.27 -0.20 -13.57
C PHE A 201 -31.83 -0.93 -12.35
N GLN A 202 -31.99 -0.20 -11.26
CA GLN A 202 -32.62 -0.74 -10.07
C GLN A 202 -34.04 -1.20 -10.38
N VAL A 203 -34.32 -2.49 -10.19
CA VAL A 203 -35.69 -3.02 -10.27
C VAL A 203 -36.34 -2.94 -8.89
N ASN A 204 -37.22 -1.96 -8.71
CA ASN A 204 -37.92 -1.74 -7.44
C ASN A 204 -38.79 -2.94 -7.06
N GLY A 205 -38.75 -3.33 -5.77
CA GLY A 205 -39.47 -4.50 -5.26
C GLY A 205 -38.87 -5.86 -5.66
N ARG A 206 -37.77 -5.88 -6.43
CA ARG A 206 -37.07 -7.09 -6.89
C ARG A 206 -35.56 -7.02 -6.61
N PRO A 207 -35.13 -7.08 -5.34
CA PRO A 207 -33.72 -6.99 -4.97
C PRO A 207 -32.87 -8.14 -5.52
N ASP A 208 -33.50 -9.28 -5.83
CA ASP A 208 -32.90 -10.42 -6.54
C ASP A 208 -32.32 -10.01 -7.89
N LEU A 209 -32.99 -9.12 -8.62
CA LEU A 209 -32.56 -8.68 -9.95
C LEU A 209 -31.41 -7.67 -9.93
N ASN A 210 -31.10 -7.11 -8.76
CA ASN A 210 -30.02 -6.14 -8.57
C ASN A 210 -28.78 -6.77 -7.90
N LYS A 211 -28.75 -8.11 -7.76
CA LYS A 211 -27.68 -8.86 -7.11
C LYS A 211 -27.06 -9.85 -8.07
N MET A 212 -25.78 -10.10 -7.85
CA MET A 212 -25.05 -11.18 -8.50
C MET A 212 -25.05 -12.38 -7.55
N HIS A 213 -25.32 -13.57 -8.08
CA HIS A 213 -25.27 -14.82 -7.30
C HIS A 213 -23.97 -15.62 -7.53
N THR A 214 -23.11 -15.12 -8.41
CA THR A 214 -21.78 -15.64 -8.72
C THR A 214 -20.80 -14.48 -8.89
N ALA A 215 -19.50 -14.77 -8.96
CA ALA A 215 -18.49 -13.77 -9.26
C ALA A 215 -18.65 -13.24 -10.69
N ILE A 216 -18.43 -11.94 -10.89
CA ILE A 216 -18.21 -11.39 -12.23
C ILE A 216 -16.73 -11.56 -12.56
N ASP A 217 -16.45 -12.29 -13.63
CA ASP A 217 -15.18 -12.20 -14.33
C ASP A 217 -15.27 -11.07 -15.36
N MET A 218 -14.35 -10.10 -15.28
CA MET A 218 -14.29 -8.97 -16.20
C MET A 218 -13.49 -9.29 -17.47
N GLY A 219 -12.84 -10.46 -17.57
CA GLY A 219 -12.04 -10.85 -18.73
C GLY A 219 -10.89 -9.88 -19.03
N GLY A 220 -10.32 -9.25 -17.99
CA GLY A 220 -9.27 -8.23 -18.13
C GLY A 220 -9.76 -6.82 -18.46
N ASN A 221 -11.08 -6.57 -18.47
CA ASN A 221 -11.64 -5.25 -18.72
C ASN A 221 -11.71 -4.38 -17.45
N ASN A 222 -11.78 -3.06 -17.65
CA ASN A 222 -11.83 -2.07 -16.58
C ASN A 222 -13.25 -1.90 -16.01
N LEU A 223 -13.32 -1.48 -14.74
CA LEU A 223 -14.49 -0.87 -14.13
C LEU A 223 -14.28 0.65 -14.07
N ASN A 224 -14.91 1.40 -14.97
CA ASN A 224 -14.71 2.85 -15.06
C ASN A 224 -15.76 3.62 -14.23
N SER A 225 -15.34 4.73 -13.62
CA SER A 225 -16.23 5.68 -12.92
C SER A 225 -17.10 5.06 -11.82
N VAL A 226 -16.59 4.04 -11.12
CA VAL A 226 -17.24 3.51 -9.93
C VAL A 226 -17.22 4.56 -8.81
N GLY A 227 -18.36 4.84 -8.18
CA GLY A 227 -18.44 5.79 -7.07
C GLY A 227 -17.73 5.27 -5.81
N THR A 228 -18.20 4.14 -5.28
CA THR A 228 -17.65 3.50 -4.07
C THR A 228 -17.58 1.99 -4.26
N VAL A 229 -16.45 1.38 -3.88
CA VAL A 229 -16.31 -0.08 -3.76
C VAL A 229 -16.29 -0.43 -2.27
N THR A 230 -17.37 -1.05 -1.78
CA THR A 230 -17.43 -1.60 -0.43
C THR A 230 -17.23 -3.11 -0.50
N ALA A 231 -16.11 -3.61 0.03
CA ALA A 231 -15.77 -5.03 0.01
C ALA A 231 -15.13 -5.45 1.34
N SER A 232 -15.34 -6.69 1.75
CA SER A 232 -14.66 -7.26 2.92
C SER A 232 -13.17 -7.49 2.68
N ASN A 233 -12.78 -7.74 1.43
CA ASN A 233 -11.39 -7.90 1.02
C ASN A 233 -11.20 -7.36 -0.41
N VAL A 234 -10.06 -6.71 -0.65
CA VAL A 234 -9.63 -6.24 -1.97
C VAL A 234 -8.23 -6.81 -2.23
N ALA A 235 -8.17 -7.85 -3.06
CA ALA A 235 -6.91 -8.40 -3.54
C ALA A 235 -6.54 -7.74 -4.88
N ALA A 236 -5.54 -6.86 -4.86
CA ALA A 236 -5.04 -6.17 -6.05
C ALA A 236 -3.54 -6.43 -6.22
N GLN A 237 -3.12 -6.72 -7.45
CA GLN A 237 -1.69 -6.85 -7.78
C GLN A 237 -1.00 -5.48 -7.83
N ASN A 238 -1.72 -4.45 -8.25
CA ASN A 238 -1.25 -3.08 -8.31
C ASN A 238 -2.35 -2.14 -7.79
N GLY A 239 -1.99 -1.20 -6.92
CA GLY A 239 -2.90 -0.22 -6.35
C GLY A 239 -2.28 1.17 -6.41
N ASN A 240 -2.98 2.10 -7.05
CA ASN A 240 -2.60 3.52 -7.08
C ASN A 240 -3.69 4.36 -6.39
N PHE A 241 -3.36 4.98 -5.27
CA PHE A 241 -4.28 5.81 -4.49
C PHE A 241 -3.99 7.29 -4.74
N GLY A 242 -4.92 8.01 -5.36
CA GLY A 242 -4.69 9.40 -5.80
C GLY A 242 -4.69 10.46 -4.71
N VAL A 243 -5.22 10.16 -3.52
CA VAL A 243 -5.34 11.13 -2.41
C VAL A 243 -4.72 10.57 -1.13
N SER A 244 -5.30 9.51 -0.58
CA SER A 244 -4.83 8.92 0.68
C SER A 244 -5.17 7.44 0.77
N LEU A 245 -4.40 6.74 1.59
CA LEU A 245 -4.74 5.42 2.11
C LEU A 245 -4.98 5.57 3.61
N VAL A 246 -6.18 5.23 4.07
CA VAL A 246 -6.53 5.23 5.50
C VAL A 246 -6.81 3.79 5.92
N SER A 247 -6.05 3.31 6.91
CA SER A 247 -6.25 1.98 7.50
C SER A 247 -6.47 2.13 9.00
N ASN A 248 -7.52 1.48 9.52
CA ASN A 248 -7.75 1.34 10.96
C ASN A 248 -6.96 0.15 11.55
N GLY A 249 -6.26 -0.61 10.70
CA GLY A 249 -5.37 -1.70 11.08
C GLY A 249 -3.94 -1.47 10.62
N PRO A 250 -3.04 -2.46 10.79
CA PRO A 250 -1.67 -2.36 10.31
C PRO A 250 -1.62 -2.23 8.78
N VAL A 251 -0.57 -1.58 8.29
CA VAL A 251 -0.18 -1.59 6.87
C VAL A 251 1.15 -2.31 6.79
N THR A 252 1.15 -3.51 6.20
CA THR A 252 2.35 -4.32 6.03
C THR A 252 2.89 -4.12 4.62
N ALA A 253 4.09 -3.56 4.50
CA ALA A 253 4.82 -3.43 3.24
C ALA A 253 5.92 -4.50 3.17
N GLY A 254 5.89 -5.33 2.12
CA GLY A 254 6.94 -6.32 1.85
C GLY A 254 8.21 -5.75 1.20
N GLY A 255 8.21 -4.45 0.90
CA GLY A 255 9.32 -3.71 0.33
C GLY A 255 9.44 -2.31 0.94
N ASP A 256 10.13 -1.42 0.26
CA ASP A 256 10.43 -0.08 0.77
C ASP A 256 9.19 0.82 0.88
N ILE A 257 9.16 1.66 1.92
CA ILE A 257 8.24 2.78 2.06
C ILE A 257 8.96 4.05 1.61
N ARG A 258 8.56 4.61 0.46
CA ARG A 258 9.20 5.79 -0.13
C ARG A 258 8.24 6.98 -0.17
N SER A 259 8.71 8.14 0.30
CA SER A 259 8.07 9.43 0.03
C SER A 259 8.88 10.19 -1.02
N THR A 260 8.21 10.69 -2.07
CA THR A 260 8.83 11.49 -3.13
C THR A 260 8.29 12.91 -3.03
N GLY A 261 9.12 13.85 -2.58
CA GLY A 261 8.73 15.25 -2.37
C GLY A 261 7.94 15.51 -1.09
N GLY A 262 7.84 14.54 -0.19
CA GLY A 262 7.17 14.68 1.11
C GLY A 262 7.94 14.02 2.26
N TRP A 263 7.42 14.16 3.47
CA TRP A 263 7.98 13.57 4.68
C TRP A 263 7.32 12.22 5.02
N ILE A 264 8.05 11.35 5.72
CA ILE A 264 7.44 10.26 6.50
C ILE A 264 7.18 10.83 7.90
N VAL A 265 5.92 10.91 8.30
CA VAL A 265 5.51 11.58 9.54
C VAL A 265 4.89 10.56 10.49
N THR A 266 5.37 10.55 11.73
CA THR A 266 4.75 9.80 12.83
C THR A 266 4.07 10.74 13.82
N ARG A 267 3.11 10.25 14.59
CA ARG A 267 2.33 11.03 15.56
C ARG A 267 2.15 10.25 16.87
N SER A 268 1.59 10.92 17.87
CA SER A 268 1.15 10.28 19.13
C SER A 268 2.25 9.55 19.90
N GLY A 269 3.45 10.14 19.91
CA GLY A 269 4.58 9.61 20.65
C GLY A 269 5.22 8.36 20.02
N LYS A 270 4.89 8.03 18.77
CA LYS A 270 5.41 6.87 18.04
C LYS A 270 6.45 7.28 17.00
N GLY A 271 7.16 6.28 16.50
CA GLY A 271 8.21 6.47 15.51
C GLY A 271 8.49 5.17 14.77
N TRP A 272 9.75 4.97 14.42
CA TRP A 272 10.20 3.70 13.84
C TRP A 272 10.53 2.70 14.96
N MET A 273 10.09 1.46 14.83
CA MET A 273 10.46 0.37 15.73
C MET A 273 10.73 -0.91 14.95
N ASP A 274 11.71 -1.66 15.42
CA ASP A 274 11.96 -3.03 15.04
C ASP A 274 11.33 -3.94 16.11
N GLU A 275 10.33 -4.72 15.73
CA GLU A 275 9.58 -5.58 16.66
C GLU A 275 10.43 -6.72 17.21
N THR A 276 11.23 -7.37 16.36
CA THR A 276 12.07 -8.51 16.73
C THR A 276 13.13 -8.13 17.76
N HIS A 277 13.76 -6.98 17.59
CA HIS A 277 14.83 -6.50 18.45
C HIS A 277 14.30 -5.56 19.54
N GLY A 278 13.08 -5.03 19.42
CA GLY A 278 12.53 -4.03 20.36
C GLY A 278 13.32 -2.72 20.38
N GLY A 279 14.01 -2.39 19.28
CA GLY A 279 14.75 -1.14 19.10
C GLY A 279 13.98 -0.14 18.24
N GLY A 280 14.42 1.11 18.17
CA GLY A 280 13.66 2.11 17.43
C GLY A 280 14.09 3.56 17.70
N LEU A 281 13.41 4.47 17.02
CA LEU A 281 13.52 5.92 17.22
C LEU A 281 12.11 6.49 17.45
N TYR A 282 11.92 7.28 18.50
CA TYR A 282 10.64 7.91 18.81
C TYR A 282 10.82 9.24 19.55
N MET A 283 9.75 10.01 19.67
CA MET A 283 9.70 11.22 20.50
C MET A 283 8.51 11.09 21.45
N SER A 284 8.66 11.47 22.71
CA SER A 284 7.55 11.54 23.68
C SER A 284 7.33 12.94 24.25
N ASP A 285 8.12 13.91 23.80
CA ASP A 285 8.00 15.33 24.05
C ASP A 285 8.46 16.11 22.82
N ASN A 286 8.50 17.44 22.92
CA ASN A 286 8.83 18.32 21.81
C ASN A 286 10.34 18.54 21.62
N ASP A 287 11.17 18.08 22.57
CA ASP A 287 12.57 18.47 22.67
C ASP A 287 13.53 17.34 22.25
N TRP A 288 13.15 16.07 22.48
CA TRP A 288 14.09 14.96 22.38
C TRP A 288 13.63 13.84 21.45
N LEU A 289 14.47 13.54 20.45
CA LEU A 289 14.50 12.23 19.80
C LEU A 289 15.16 11.21 20.72
N ARG A 290 14.53 10.05 20.86
CA ARG A 290 14.93 8.99 21.79
C ARG A 290 15.15 7.68 21.06
N ILE A 291 16.09 6.89 21.57
CA ILE A 291 16.23 5.48 21.20
C ILE A 291 15.26 4.66 22.04
N LEU A 292 14.42 3.87 21.37
CA LEU A 292 13.42 3.02 22.03
C LEU A 292 14.09 2.03 23.00
N ASN A 293 13.50 1.84 24.18
CA ASN A 293 13.98 0.96 25.24
C ASN A 293 15.42 1.24 25.71
N ASN A 294 15.85 2.51 25.62
CA ASN A 294 17.20 2.96 26.03
C ASN A 294 18.33 2.17 25.36
N LYS A 295 18.13 1.69 24.14
CA LYS A 295 19.18 1.03 23.37
C LYS A 295 20.26 2.01 22.91
N GLY A 296 21.40 1.48 22.49
CA GLY A 296 22.49 2.28 21.92
C GLY A 296 22.18 2.77 20.51
N PHE A 297 22.80 3.88 20.13
CA PHE A 297 22.90 4.35 18.74
C PHE A 297 24.32 4.05 18.24
N TYR A 298 24.43 3.18 17.23
CA TYR A 298 25.71 2.77 16.66
C TYR A 298 25.82 3.26 15.21
N THR A 299 26.94 3.89 14.88
CA THR A 299 27.28 4.30 13.51
C THR A 299 28.79 4.14 13.30
N GLY A 300 29.18 3.72 12.10
CA GLY A 300 30.59 3.75 11.68
C GLY A 300 31.03 5.12 11.16
N GLY A 301 30.11 6.09 11.06
CA GLY A 301 30.36 7.43 10.54
C GLY A 301 30.44 8.51 11.62
N GLU A 302 30.42 9.77 11.17
CA GLU A 302 30.46 10.95 12.04
C GLU A 302 29.06 11.31 12.54
N ILE A 303 28.94 11.65 13.84
CA ILE A 303 27.75 12.30 14.39
C ILE A 303 28.02 13.80 14.50
N ARG A 304 27.26 14.61 13.76
CA ARG A 304 27.31 16.08 13.87
C ARG A 304 26.11 16.58 14.67
N GLY A 305 26.39 17.20 15.81
CA GLY A 305 25.40 17.80 16.69
C GLY A 305 25.96 19.01 17.41
N GLY A 306 25.09 19.83 18.00
CA GLY A 306 25.52 21.05 18.69
C GLY A 306 26.27 20.78 20.00
N LYS A 307 25.73 19.93 20.86
CA LYS A 307 26.31 19.57 22.16
C LYS A 307 26.15 18.07 22.41
N VAL A 308 27.13 17.47 23.06
CA VAL A 308 27.04 16.12 23.63
C VAL A 308 26.89 16.27 25.15
N ARG A 309 25.77 15.80 25.68
CA ARG A 309 25.53 15.69 27.12
C ARG A 309 25.36 14.20 27.44
N SER A 310 26.18 13.69 28.33
CA SER A 310 26.07 12.34 28.86
C SER A 310 25.70 12.42 30.33
N GLU A 311 24.77 11.59 30.78
CA GLU A 311 24.45 11.42 32.21
C GLU A 311 25.43 10.45 32.91
N GLY A 312 26.36 9.86 32.14
CA GLY A 312 27.50 9.08 32.63
C GLY A 312 28.79 9.46 31.91
N ASP A 313 29.74 8.53 31.86
CA ASP A 313 31.04 8.80 31.24
C ASP A 313 30.96 8.96 29.72
N VAL A 314 31.85 9.80 29.18
CA VAL A 314 32.11 9.87 27.73
C VAL A 314 33.47 9.20 27.50
N SER A 315 33.46 8.09 26.79
CA SER A 315 34.67 7.35 26.43
C SER A 315 34.94 7.44 24.94
N ALA A 316 36.19 7.74 24.58
CA ALA A 316 36.68 7.71 23.21
C ALA A 316 37.75 6.62 23.10
N GLY A 317 37.53 5.63 22.24
CA GLY A 317 38.56 4.64 21.90
C GLY A 317 39.69 5.23 21.05
N GLY A 318 39.46 6.41 20.46
CA GLY A 318 40.44 7.18 19.67
C GLY A 318 40.86 8.47 20.37
N ILE A 319 41.08 9.53 19.58
CA ILE A 319 41.57 10.83 20.06
C ILE A 319 40.40 11.79 20.25
N LEU A 320 40.35 12.49 21.39
CA LEU A 320 39.45 13.63 21.59
C LEU A 320 40.06 14.89 20.97
N THR A 321 39.56 15.30 19.80
CA THR A 321 40.01 16.52 19.11
C THR A 321 39.18 17.73 19.55
N LEU A 322 39.87 18.80 19.94
CA LEU A 322 39.25 20.07 20.32
C LEU A 322 39.55 21.11 19.22
N ASP A 323 38.56 21.38 18.38
CA ASP A 323 38.72 22.27 17.22
C ASP A 323 38.86 23.74 17.63
N LYS A 324 38.24 24.14 18.75
CA LYS A 324 38.32 25.51 19.25
C LYS A 324 39.68 25.76 19.90
N ILE A 325 40.40 26.75 19.37
CA ILE A 325 41.63 27.29 19.94
C ILE A 325 41.28 28.42 20.91
N ASN A 326 41.88 28.42 22.09
CA ASN A 326 41.84 29.51 23.05
C ASN A 326 43.26 29.93 23.47
N VAL A 327 43.39 31.04 24.17
CA VAL A 327 44.67 31.60 24.60
C VAL A 327 44.71 31.68 26.12
N ALA A 328 45.80 31.23 26.75
CA ALA A 328 45.99 31.33 28.19
C ALA A 328 45.90 32.80 28.67
N GLY A 329 45.39 33.00 29.88
CA GLY A 329 45.17 34.32 30.48
C GLY A 329 43.95 35.07 29.96
N THR A 330 43.23 34.56 28.95
CA THR A 330 41.99 35.17 28.45
C THR A 330 40.76 34.62 29.16
N SER A 331 39.64 35.36 29.10
CA SER A 331 38.39 34.94 29.73
C SER A 331 37.84 33.65 29.10
N CYS A 332 37.33 32.77 29.95
CA CYS A 332 36.70 31.51 29.56
C CYS A 332 35.26 31.43 30.08
N PRO A 333 34.37 30.73 29.35
CA PRO A 333 32.93 30.80 29.59
C PRO A 333 32.46 30.00 30.81
N THR A 334 33.18 28.95 31.22
CA THR A 334 32.71 28.04 32.28
C THR A 334 33.90 27.38 32.96
N THR A 335 34.04 27.59 34.27
CA THR A 335 35.06 26.95 35.10
C THR A 335 34.98 25.42 34.95
N GLY A 336 36.14 24.78 34.78
CA GLY A 336 36.27 23.34 34.52
C GLY A 336 36.22 22.95 33.04
N ALA A 337 35.89 23.89 32.13
CA ALA A 337 35.98 23.62 30.69
C ALA A 337 37.42 23.29 30.28
N ILE A 338 37.56 22.35 29.35
CA ILE A 338 38.84 21.96 28.77
C ILE A 338 38.91 22.48 27.33
N SER A 339 40.06 23.02 26.94
CA SER A 339 40.33 23.46 25.57
C SER A 339 41.80 23.27 25.24
N ARG A 340 42.27 23.88 24.13
CA ARG A 340 43.67 23.87 23.74
C ARG A 340 44.15 25.22 23.23
N THR A 341 45.44 25.45 23.32
CA THR A 341 46.14 26.53 22.62
C THR A 341 46.31 26.19 21.13
N ALA A 342 46.75 27.16 20.31
CA ALA A 342 47.01 26.92 18.89
C ALA A 342 48.05 25.81 18.65
N THR A 343 49.04 25.71 19.54
CA THR A 343 50.11 24.69 19.48
C THR A 343 49.68 23.32 20.03
N GLY A 344 48.48 23.21 20.61
CA GLY A 344 47.93 21.93 21.08
C GLY A 344 48.05 21.69 22.58
N ALA A 345 48.63 22.63 23.35
CA ALA A 345 48.71 22.51 24.80
C ALA A 345 47.30 22.57 25.42
N GLN A 346 47.03 21.73 26.42
CA GLN A 346 45.74 21.70 27.10
C GLN A 346 45.54 22.95 27.97
N LEU A 347 44.36 23.53 27.86
CA LEU A 347 43.88 24.60 28.71
C LEU A 347 42.77 24.11 29.62
N SER A 348 42.75 24.60 30.86
CA SER A 348 41.63 24.43 31.79
C SER A 348 41.12 25.79 32.22
N CYS A 349 39.80 25.99 32.14
CA CYS A 349 39.17 27.20 32.61
C CYS A 349 39.12 27.19 34.14
N GLN A 350 39.83 28.10 34.79
CA GLN A 350 39.85 28.22 36.25
C GLN A 350 39.48 29.65 36.63
N SER A 351 38.46 29.78 37.50
CA SER A 351 37.96 31.08 37.96
C SER A 351 37.66 32.07 36.82
N GLY A 352 37.11 31.56 35.70
CA GLY A 352 36.74 32.38 34.54
C GLY A 352 37.91 32.80 33.63
N ILE A 353 39.13 32.28 33.85
CA ILE A 353 40.29 32.50 32.97
C ILE A 353 40.85 31.17 32.45
N TRP A 354 41.22 31.11 31.16
CA TRP A 354 41.96 29.99 30.61
C TRP A 354 43.36 29.91 31.24
N GLN A 355 43.65 28.81 31.93
CA GLN A 355 44.96 28.53 32.51
C GLN A 355 45.62 27.39 31.74
N ASP A 356 46.93 27.50 31.57
CA ASP A 356 47.76 26.37 31.15
C ASP A 356 47.80 25.33 32.27
N LEU A 357 47.91 24.06 31.90
CA LEU A 357 47.98 22.96 32.87
C LEU A 357 49.39 22.73 33.45
N ASP A 358 50.36 23.58 33.14
CA ASP A 358 51.77 23.36 33.51
C ASP A 358 52.09 23.75 34.97
N GLY A 359 52.79 22.87 35.66
CA GLY A 359 53.10 22.97 37.09
C GLY A 359 54.27 23.91 37.48
N TYR A 360 54.91 24.59 36.52
CA TYR A 360 56.02 25.51 36.79
C TYR A 360 55.68 26.94 36.34
N PRO A 361 55.75 27.94 37.24
CA PRO A 361 55.57 29.34 36.86
C PRO A 361 56.57 29.76 35.77
N ILE A 362 56.08 30.51 34.77
CA ILE A 362 56.95 31.11 33.76
C ILE A 362 58.00 31.98 34.46
N GLY A 363 59.25 31.90 34.01
CA GLY A 363 60.36 32.65 34.60
C GLY A 363 61.08 31.94 35.74
N SER A 364 60.58 30.82 36.27
CA SER A 364 61.31 30.07 37.30
C SER A 364 62.56 29.38 36.74
N PRO A 365 63.73 29.50 37.40
CA PRO A 365 64.89 28.67 37.11
C PRO A 365 64.62 27.21 37.48
N ILE A 366 64.78 26.30 36.52
CA ILE A 366 64.54 24.86 36.67
C ILE A 366 65.87 24.14 36.44
N PRO A 367 66.39 23.38 37.43
CA PRO A 367 67.54 22.51 37.22
C PRO A 367 67.26 21.48 36.12
N TRP A 368 68.13 21.40 35.12
CA TRP A 368 68.01 20.53 33.96
C TRP A 368 69.27 19.68 33.79
N PRO A 369 69.14 18.34 33.69
CA PRO A 369 70.30 17.45 33.72
C PRO A 369 71.01 17.31 32.36
N SER A 370 70.50 17.89 31.28
CA SER A 370 71.06 17.76 29.93
C SER A 370 71.62 19.09 29.41
N VAL A 371 72.56 19.02 28.47
CA VAL A 371 73.16 20.20 27.82
C VAL A 371 72.19 20.94 26.91
N THR A 372 71.15 20.24 26.40
CA THR A 372 70.15 20.82 25.48
C THR A 372 68.81 20.98 26.21
N PRO A 373 68.26 22.20 26.32
CA PRO A 373 66.91 22.43 26.85
C PRO A 373 65.84 21.74 25.99
N PRO A 374 64.73 21.28 26.58
CA PRO A 374 63.60 20.76 25.80
C PRO A 374 62.92 21.90 25.00
N PRO A 375 62.18 21.58 23.92
CA PRO A 375 61.40 22.58 23.19
C PRO A 375 60.49 23.40 24.11
N GLY A 376 60.46 24.72 23.91
CA GLY A 376 59.70 25.64 24.77
C GLY A 376 60.45 26.15 26.00
N TYR A 377 61.75 25.83 26.15
CA TYR A 377 62.59 26.32 27.24
C TYR A 377 63.86 26.99 26.72
N PHE A 378 64.37 27.96 27.47
CA PHE A 378 65.66 28.58 27.26
C PHE A 378 66.66 28.17 28.33
N LEU A 379 67.92 27.99 27.96
CA LEU A 379 69.02 27.96 28.92
C LEU A 379 69.15 29.34 29.58
N MET A 380 69.52 29.44 30.86
CA MET A 380 69.74 30.72 31.53
C MET A 380 71.23 31.09 31.49
N ALA A 381 71.69 31.57 30.33
CA ALA A 381 73.11 31.80 30.02
C ALA A 381 73.41 33.27 29.67
N GLY A 382 72.65 34.22 30.23
CA GLY A 382 72.89 35.65 30.02
C GLY A 382 72.35 36.22 28.70
N GLN A 383 71.69 35.41 27.88
CA GLN A 383 71.29 35.81 26.54
C GLN A 383 69.98 36.61 26.50
N ARG A 384 69.80 37.38 25.42
CA ARG A 384 68.54 38.05 25.10
C ARG A 384 67.50 37.08 24.54
N PHE A 385 66.23 37.33 24.83
CA PHE A 385 65.09 36.62 24.25
C PHE A 385 64.11 37.59 23.58
N PRO A 386 63.30 37.14 22.60
CA PRO A 386 62.36 38.02 21.90
C PRO A 386 61.12 38.27 22.76
N CYS A 387 61.06 39.43 23.43
CA CYS A 387 59.95 39.79 24.33
C CYS A 387 58.55 39.67 23.71
N GLY A 388 58.38 40.02 22.43
CA GLY A 388 57.07 39.98 21.77
C GLY A 388 56.51 38.56 21.64
N SER A 389 57.38 37.58 21.42
CA SER A 389 56.99 36.16 21.33
C SER A 389 56.77 35.54 22.72
N TYR A 390 57.33 36.14 23.77
CA TYR A 390 57.36 35.59 25.13
C TYR A 390 56.94 36.64 26.18
N PRO A 391 55.70 37.16 26.12
CA PRO A 391 55.25 38.25 26.99
C PRO A 391 55.18 37.84 28.47
N GLY A 392 54.90 36.56 28.77
CA GLY A 392 54.93 36.04 30.14
C GLY A 392 56.33 36.10 30.74
N LEU A 393 57.34 35.68 29.98
CA LEU A 393 58.73 35.72 30.42
C LEU A 393 59.25 37.17 30.53
N ALA A 394 58.84 38.05 29.62
CA ALA A 394 59.15 39.49 29.64
C ALA A 394 58.62 40.20 30.90
N ARG A 395 57.47 39.73 31.44
CA ARG A 395 56.92 40.26 32.71
C ARG A 395 57.79 39.90 33.91
N VAL A 396 58.42 38.73 33.90
CA VAL A 396 59.27 38.24 35.01
C VAL A 396 60.71 38.73 34.90
N TYR A 397 61.25 38.84 33.68
CA TYR A 397 62.57 39.40 33.39
C TYR A 397 62.44 40.66 32.51
N PRO A 398 62.13 41.84 33.12
CA PRO A 398 62.07 43.11 32.41
C PRO A 398 63.40 43.40 31.71
N GLY A 399 63.35 43.78 30.42
CA GLY A 399 64.55 44.03 29.60
C GLY A 399 64.91 42.90 28.62
N CYS A 400 64.16 41.80 28.65
CA CYS A 400 64.29 40.70 27.69
C CYS A 400 65.65 39.98 27.72
N VAL A 401 66.29 39.94 28.89
CA VAL A 401 67.60 39.31 29.13
C VAL A 401 67.45 38.34 30.29
N LEU A 402 67.92 37.10 30.11
CA LEU A 402 68.00 36.14 31.21
C LEU A 402 69.27 36.36 32.03
N PRO A 403 69.26 36.09 33.35
CA PRO A 403 70.51 36.05 34.11
C PRO A 403 71.41 34.92 33.59
N ASP A 404 72.73 35.11 33.70
CA ASP A 404 73.69 34.04 33.47
C ASP A 404 73.87 33.25 34.76
N LEU A 405 73.29 32.06 34.81
CA LEU A 405 73.34 31.19 35.99
C LEU A 405 74.39 30.08 35.84
N ARG A 406 75.21 30.10 34.78
CA ARG A 406 76.26 29.10 34.58
C ARG A 406 77.32 29.25 35.68
N GLY A 407 77.53 28.19 36.46
CA GLY A 407 78.46 28.18 37.59
C GLY A 407 78.01 28.98 38.81
N ALA A 408 76.79 29.55 38.81
CA ALA A 408 76.23 30.29 39.93
C ALA A 408 75.34 29.39 40.81
N PHE A 409 75.36 29.62 42.12
CA PHE A 409 74.42 29.01 43.05
C PHE A 409 73.24 29.94 43.28
N ILE A 410 72.02 29.42 43.15
CA ILE A 410 70.81 30.14 43.53
C ILE A 410 70.64 30.07 45.05
N ARG A 411 70.40 31.22 45.67
CA ARG A 411 70.07 31.33 47.10
C ARG A 411 68.81 32.16 47.30
N GLY A 412 68.15 31.96 48.45
CA GLY A 412 67.01 32.78 48.83
C GLY A 412 67.37 34.26 48.93
N TRP A 413 66.48 35.12 48.45
CA TRP A 413 66.55 36.56 48.71
C TRP A 413 66.11 36.83 50.16
N ASP A 414 66.87 37.65 50.88
CA ASP A 414 66.63 37.92 52.30
C ASP A 414 65.28 38.60 52.57
N ASN A 415 64.86 39.48 51.66
CA ASN A 415 63.58 40.19 51.72
C ASN A 415 63.28 40.80 53.11
N GLY A 416 64.31 41.33 53.79
CA GLY A 416 64.18 41.98 55.10
C GLY A 416 64.21 41.03 56.31
N ARG A 417 64.56 39.76 56.13
CA ARG A 417 64.71 38.79 57.24
C ARG A 417 65.93 39.09 58.14
N GLY A 418 66.94 39.80 57.64
CA GLY A 418 68.07 40.26 58.44
C GLY A 418 69.34 39.41 58.35
N PHE A 419 69.35 38.33 57.56
CA PHE A 419 70.52 37.45 57.39
C PHE A 419 71.45 37.88 56.26
N ASP A 420 70.95 38.67 55.32
CA ASP A 420 71.71 39.11 54.15
C ASP A 420 71.26 40.51 53.70
N ASN A 421 71.51 41.47 54.59
CA ASN A 421 71.05 42.85 54.45
C ASN A 421 71.69 43.56 53.26
N GLY A 422 70.89 44.33 52.53
CA GLY A 422 71.34 45.17 51.42
C GLY A 422 71.38 44.47 50.05
N ARG A 423 71.08 43.17 49.96
CA ARG A 423 70.96 42.48 48.67
C ARG A 423 69.60 42.67 48.01
N THR A 424 69.62 42.80 46.68
CA THR A 424 68.42 42.92 45.84
C THR A 424 68.13 41.60 45.11
N ILE A 425 66.88 41.37 44.71
CA ILE A 425 66.52 40.19 43.91
C ILE A 425 67.34 40.18 42.60
N LEU A 426 67.84 39.01 42.19
CA LEU A 426 68.71 38.80 41.03
C LEU A 426 70.11 39.45 41.11
N SER A 427 70.54 40.04 42.23
CA SER A 427 71.92 40.55 42.36
C SER A 427 72.95 39.42 42.35
N TYR A 428 74.02 39.57 41.57
CA TYR A 428 75.19 38.70 41.64
C TYR A 428 76.02 38.99 42.89
N GLN A 429 76.57 37.93 43.49
CA GLN A 429 77.51 38.01 44.61
C GLN A 429 78.75 37.19 44.24
N ALA A 430 79.92 37.82 44.27
CA ALA A 430 81.19 37.11 44.16
C ALA A 430 81.38 36.19 45.38
N ASP A 431 82.27 35.20 45.26
CA ASP A 431 82.66 34.39 46.39
C ASP A 431 83.22 35.27 47.52
N GLN A 432 82.84 34.93 48.76
CA GLN A 432 83.30 35.62 49.98
C GLN A 432 84.14 34.71 50.87
N SER A 433 84.60 33.59 50.32
CA SER A 433 85.46 32.66 51.04
C SER A 433 86.90 33.19 51.04
N ASP A 434 87.21 34.10 51.95
CA ASP A 434 88.59 34.56 52.24
C ASP A 434 89.41 33.47 52.94
N MET A 435 89.50 32.29 52.35
CA MET A 435 90.37 31.21 52.82
C MET A 435 91.81 31.48 52.36
N ILE A 436 92.52 32.31 53.12
CA ILE A 436 93.97 32.51 52.92
C ILE A 436 94.71 31.34 53.58
N TYR A 437 95.60 30.66 52.83
CA TYR A 437 96.49 29.65 53.37
C TYR A 437 97.39 30.25 54.46
N ASN A 438 97.25 29.78 55.70
CA ASN A 438 98.23 30.04 56.75
C ASN A 438 98.77 28.68 57.22
N PRO A 439 100.07 28.38 57.01
CA PRO A 439 100.68 27.18 57.56
C PRO A 439 100.71 27.31 59.08
N GLY A 440 99.70 26.76 59.75
CA GLY A 440 99.60 26.82 61.22
C GLY A 440 98.25 27.24 61.82
N GLY A 441 97.14 27.17 61.08
CA GLY A 441 95.82 27.00 61.70
C GLY A 441 94.90 28.22 61.73
N HIS A 442 93.62 27.86 61.75
CA HIS A 442 92.40 28.66 61.98
C HIS A 442 91.94 29.51 60.79
N LEU A 443 90.71 29.21 60.32
CA LEU A 443 89.97 30.04 59.38
C LEU A 443 89.63 31.39 60.06
N LYS A 444 89.98 32.53 59.45
CA LYS A 444 89.54 33.86 59.91
C LYS A 444 88.20 34.24 59.27
N GLY A 445 87.43 35.09 59.97
CA GLY A 445 86.09 35.53 59.57
C GLY A 445 84.95 34.68 60.17
N HIS A 446 83.78 34.67 59.52
CA HIS A 446 82.56 33.94 59.96
C HIS A 446 82.70 32.39 60.03
N HIS A 447 83.90 31.87 59.82
CA HIS A 447 84.22 30.45 59.67
C HIS A 447 85.16 29.92 60.78
N ASN A 448 85.40 30.71 61.82
CA ASN A 448 86.23 30.32 62.97
C ASN A 448 85.63 29.08 63.69
N GLY A 449 86.42 28.01 63.86
CA GLY A 449 86.03 26.79 64.57
C GLY A 449 85.48 25.63 63.71
N MET A 450 85.39 25.79 62.39
CA MET A 450 84.94 24.70 61.50
C MET A 450 86.11 23.75 61.14
N ALA A 451 85.90 22.45 61.28
CA ALA A 451 86.83 21.42 60.80
C ALA A 451 86.87 21.43 59.26
N HIS A 452 88.05 21.57 58.68
CA HIS A 452 88.27 21.68 57.24
C HIS A 452 89.20 20.56 56.76
N TYR A 453 88.90 19.98 55.60
CA TYR A 453 89.79 19.06 54.88
C TYR A 453 90.43 19.82 53.72
N TYR A 454 91.72 20.16 53.81
CA TYR A 454 92.47 20.71 52.68
C TYR A 454 93.07 19.60 51.82
N HIS A 455 92.95 19.74 50.50
CA HIS A 455 93.93 19.21 49.55
C HIS A 455 95.03 20.26 49.36
N THR A 456 96.28 19.82 49.19
CA THR A 456 97.51 20.63 49.26
C THR A 456 97.78 21.53 48.04
N ASP A 457 96.81 21.69 47.16
CA ASP A 457 96.84 22.61 46.02
C ASP A 457 95.90 23.80 46.27
N SER A 458 96.30 24.99 45.84
CA SER A 458 95.63 26.27 46.08
C SER A 458 94.28 26.42 45.36
N ARG A 459 93.35 25.49 45.56
CA ARG A 459 92.04 25.45 44.90
C ARG A 459 90.91 25.65 45.90
N GLU A 460 89.96 26.46 45.47
CA GLU A 460 88.70 26.84 46.09
C GLU A 460 87.99 25.68 46.84
N VAL A 461 87.54 25.93 48.08
CA VAL A 461 86.81 24.94 48.88
C VAL A 461 85.29 25.11 48.65
N ARG A 462 84.71 24.29 47.75
CA ARG A 462 83.24 24.22 47.55
C ARG A 462 82.65 22.97 48.22
N PRO A 463 81.40 23.02 48.72
CA PRO A 463 80.65 21.80 49.01
C PRO A 463 80.62 20.87 47.80
N LYS A 464 80.65 19.54 48.03
CA LYS A 464 80.43 18.55 46.96
C LYS A 464 79.12 18.88 46.26
N ASN A 465 79.17 19.14 44.95
CA ASN A 465 78.01 19.54 44.15
C ASN A 465 77.99 18.81 42.81
N ILE A 466 76.83 18.83 42.16
CA ILE A 466 76.62 18.31 40.80
C ILE A 466 76.15 19.48 39.94
N ALA A 467 76.73 19.63 38.75
CA ALA A 467 76.34 20.69 37.83
C ALA A 467 75.07 20.30 37.07
N PHE A 468 74.04 21.14 37.20
CA PHE A 468 72.85 21.14 36.35
C PHE A 468 72.84 22.43 35.53
N ASN A 469 72.26 22.36 34.34
CA ASN A 469 71.86 23.60 33.66
C ASN A 469 70.69 24.23 34.42
N TYR A 470 70.58 25.55 34.36
CA TYR A 470 69.32 26.21 34.69
C TYR A 470 68.61 26.55 33.40
N ILE A 471 67.38 26.05 33.24
CA ILE A 471 66.49 26.40 32.14
C ILE A 471 65.30 27.19 32.66
N VAL A 472 64.64 27.93 31.76
CA VAL A 472 63.42 28.67 32.05
C VAL A 472 62.40 28.43 30.96
N LYS A 473 61.13 28.27 31.33
CA LYS A 473 60.03 28.15 30.36
C LYS A 473 59.95 29.42 29.52
N ALA A 474 59.99 29.28 28.20
CA ALA A 474 60.01 30.39 27.26
C ALA A 474 58.64 31.09 27.18
N GLY A 475 57.54 30.33 27.16
CA GLY A 475 56.18 30.83 27.07
C GLY A 475 55.17 29.73 27.35
#